data_AF-A0A819ZMI1-F1
#
_entry.id   AF-A0A819ZMI1-F1
#
_cell.length_a   1.000
_cell.length_b   1.000
_cell.length_c   1.000
_cell.angle_alpha   90.00
_cell.angle_beta   90.00
_cell.angle_gamma   90.00
#
_symmetry.space_group_name_H-M   'P 1'
#
loop_
_entity.id
_entity.type
_entity.pdbx_description
1 polymer ?
#
loop_
_entity_poly.entity_id
_entity_poly.type
_entity_poly.pdbx_seq_one_letter_code
_entity_poly.pdbx_strand_id
1 'polypeptide(L)'
;MYLSDEIEIKTKGFLFGYTDIVRIARTVQSANGLLVALVVKYDYNILKGFATSATIVISYVVSMMLFDFHLTLLFSFGASLVIFSIFIYSKPELILYLPIFNIIFKDKSVLF
;
A
#
# COMPACT_ATOMS: atom_id res chain seq x y z
N MET A 1 -12.75 19.72 -28.14
CA MET A 1 -12.85 18.61 -27.16
C MET A 1 -13.52 19.09 -25.87
N TYR A 2 -12.96 20.04 -25.12
CA TYR A 2 -13.59 20.59 -23.90
C TYR A 2 -14.99 21.21 -24.09
N LEU A 3 -15.24 21.91 -25.20
CA LEU A 3 -16.54 22.54 -25.49
C LEU A 3 -17.67 21.53 -25.72
N SER A 4 -17.34 20.30 -26.15
CA SER A 4 -18.34 19.25 -26.38
C SER A 4 -18.78 18.60 -25.07
N ASP A 5 -17.83 18.33 -24.16
CA ASP A 5 -18.11 17.78 -22.83
C ASP A 5 -18.95 18.75 -21.99
N GLU A 6 -18.71 20.06 -22.08
CA GLU A 6 -19.45 21.05 -21.28
C GLU A 6 -20.93 21.15 -21.68
N ILE A 7 -21.23 21.04 -22.98
CA ILE A 7 -22.60 21.00 -23.51
C ILE A 7 -23.28 19.70 -23.10
N GLU A 8 -22.56 18.58 -23.14
CA GLU A 8 -23.08 17.25 -22.79
C GLU A 8 -23.36 17.10 -21.29
N ILE A 9 -22.51 17.66 -20.43
CA ILE A 9 -22.70 17.72 -18.97
C ILE A 9 -23.89 18.62 -18.61
N LYS A 10 -24.07 19.76 -19.30
CA LYS A 10 -25.20 20.68 -19.07
C LYS A 10 -26.55 20.13 -19.53
N THR A 11 -26.57 19.30 -20.57
CA THR A 11 -27.81 18.70 -21.10
C THR A 11 -28.19 17.38 -20.44
N LYS A 12 -27.22 16.52 -20.12
CA LYS A 12 -27.47 15.18 -19.59
C LYS A 12 -27.27 15.08 -18.07
N GLY A 13 -26.62 16.06 -17.46
CA GLY A 13 -26.33 16.16 -16.03
C GLY A 13 -24.94 15.62 -15.65
N PHE A 14 -24.37 16.13 -14.55
CA PHE A 14 -23.03 15.78 -14.06
C PHE A 14 -22.82 14.29 -13.75
N LEU A 15 -23.91 13.56 -13.47
CA LEU A 15 -23.89 12.13 -13.18
C LEU A 15 -24.33 11.28 -14.38
N PHE A 16 -24.38 11.84 -15.58
CA PHE A 16 -24.69 11.08 -16.78
C PHE A 16 -23.58 10.08 -17.08
N GLY A 17 -23.93 8.80 -17.28
CA GLY A 17 -22.96 7.72 -17.46
C GLY A 17 -22.39 7.13 -16.18
N TYR A 18 -22.87 7.52 -14.99
CA TYR A 18 -22.53 6.84 -13.73
C TYR A 18 -23.23 5.47 -13.65
N THR A 19 -22.61 4.47 -14.27
CA THR A 19 -22.99 3.05 -14.12
C THR A 19 -22.80 2.60 -12.67
N ASP A 20 -23.53 1.58 -12.23
CA ASP A 20 -23.44 1.07 -10.85
C ASP A 20 -22.00 0.66 -10.44
N ILE A 21 -21.18 0.21 -11.39
CA ILE A 21 -19.76 -0.07 -11.19
C ILE A 21 -19.01 1.19 -10.72
N VAL A 22 -19.29 2.35 -11.31
CA VAL A 22 -18.64 3.62 -10.95
C VAL A 22 -19.09 4.07 -9.55
N ARG A 23 -20.35 3.85 -9.19
CA ARG A 23 -20.87 4.14 -7.83
C ARG A 23 -20.19 3.27 -6.77
N ILE A 24 -20.04 1.98 -7.05
CA ILE A 24 -19.34 1.04 -6.16
C ILE A 24 -17.85 1.42 -6.06
N ALA A 25 -17.18 1.63 -7.19
CA ALA A 25 -15.77 2.01 -7.22
C ALA A 25 -15.51 3.31 -6.44
N ARG A 26 -16.35 4.34 -6.63
CA ARG A 26 -16.27 5.59 -5.86
C ARG A 26 -16.42 5.36 -4.37
N THR A 27 -17.41 4.57 -3.96
CA THR A 27 -17.65 4.26 -2.54
C THR A 27 -16.46 3.54 -1.92
N VAL A 28 -15.92 2.52 -2.59
CA VAL A 28 -14.75 1.76 -2.14
C VAL A 28 -13.51 2.67 -2.10
N GLN A 29 -13.31 3.51 -3.11
CA GLN A 29 -12.16 4.44 -3.15
C GLN A 29 -12.21 5.45 -2.00
N SER A 30 -13.39 6.02 -1.70
CA SER A 30 -13.57 6.93 -0.57
C SER A 30 -13.41 6.25 0.78
N ALA A 31 -13.88 5.00 0.93
CA ALA A 31 -13.71 4.21 2.15
C ALA A 31 -12.22 3.94 2.47
N ASN A 32 -11.41 3.63 1.45
CA ASN A 32 -9.96 3.49 1.61
C ASN A 32 -9.32 4.79 2.15
N GLY A 33 -9.74 5.96 1.67
CA GLY A 33 -9.28 7.26 2.17
C GLY A 33 -9.61 7.50 3.65
N LEU A 34 -10.81 7.10 4.09
CA LEU A 34 -11.22 7.16 5.50
C LEU A 34 -10.41 6.21 6.39
N LEU A 35 -10.20 4.97 5.94
CA LEU A 35 -9.35 3.99 6.63
C LEU A 35 -7.92 4.50 6.79
N VAL A 36 -7.38 5.10 5.73
CA VAL A 36 -6.07 5.76 5.74
C VAL A 36 -6.05 6.88 6.79
N ALA A 37 -7.05 7.76 6.84
CA ALA A 37 -7.11 8.84 7.83
C ALA A 37 -7.20 8.32 9.28
N LEU A 38 -7.98 7.25 9.50
CA LEU A 38 -8.06 6.59 10.80
C LEU A 38 -6.70 6.02 11.23
N VAL A 39 -6.03 5.29 10.34
CA VAL A 39 -4.71 4.72 10.67
C VAL A 39 -3.68 5.81 10.99
N VAL A 40 -3.70 6.97 10.31
CA VAL A 40 -2.78 8.08 10.67
C VAL A 40 -3.13 8.67 12.05
N LYS A 41 -4.40 8.65 12.44
CA LYS A 41 -4.84 9.19 13.74
C LYS A 41 -4.51 8.25 14.91
N TYR A 42 -4.54 6.95 14.68
CA TYR A 42 -4.40 5.94 15.74
C TYR A 42 -3.06 5.20 15.74
N ASP A 43 -2.28 5.31 14.67
CA ASP A 43 -1.06 4.54 14.47
C ASP A 43 0.10 5.42 13.99
N TYR A 44 1.32 5.05 14.39
CA TYR A 44 2.52 5.69 13.90
C TYR A 44 2.72 5.29 12.44
N ASN A 45 2.96 6.26 11.55
CA ASN A 45 2.96 6.08 10.09
C ASN A 45 3.84 4.93 9.53
N ILE A 46 4.75 4.38 10.34
CA ILE A 46 5.56 3.19 10.04
C ILE A 46 4.71 1.91 9.92
N LEU A 47 3.72 1.70 10.80
CA LEU A 47 2.91 0.47 10.78
C LEU A 47 2.09 0.37 9.50
N LYS A 48 1.73 1.50 8.91
CA LYS A 48 0.96 1.59 7.66
C LYS A 48 1.78 1.19 6.42
N GLY A 49 3.05 1.59 6.38
CA GLY A 49 4.01 1.15 5.37
C GLY A 49 4.29 -0.36 5.47
N PHE A 50 4.38 -0.86 6.71
CA PHE A 50 4.55 -2.29 6.99
C PHE A 50 3.33 -3.13 6.59
N ALA A 51 2.12 -2.67 6.93
CA ALA A 51 0.88 -3.35 6.54
C ALA A 51 0.74 -3.41 5.00
N THR A 52 1.13 -2.33 4.31
CA THR A 52 1.10 -2.27 2.84
C THR A 52 2.07 -3.28 2.23
N SER A 53 3.32 -3.35 2.70
CA SER A 53 4.31 -4.31 2.17
C SER A 53 3.91 -5.76 2.47
N ALA A 54 3.39 -6.05 3.67
CA ALA A 54 2.88 -7.37 4.01
C ALA A 54 1.67 -7.77 3.13
N THR A 55 0.75 -6.83 2.87
CA THR A 55 -0.42 -7.05 1.99
C THR A 55 0.00 -7.39 0.57
N ILE A 56 1.03 -6.71 0.03
CA ILE A 56 1.58 -7.00 -1.29
C ILE A 56 2.12 -8.44 -1.36
N VAL A 57 2.83 -8.89 -0.32
CA VAL A 57 3.35 -10.27 -0.24
C VAL A 57 2.21 -11.30 -0.15
N ILE A 58 1.20 -11.05 0.67
CA ILE A 58 0.06 -11.97 0.81
C ILE A 58 -0.74 -12.03 -0.49
N SER A 59 -1.00 -10.89 -1.11
CA SER A 59 -1.69 -10.80 -2.42
C SER A 59 -0.90 -11.56 -3.48
N TYR A 60 0.43 -11.51 -3.40
CA TYR A 60 1.29 -12.29 -4.26
C TYR A 60 1.15 -13.81 -4.03
N VAL A 61 1.23 -14.29 -2.79
CA VAL A 61 1.09 -15.73 -2.48
C VAL A 61 -0.25 -16.26 -2.97
N VAL A 62 -1.33 -15.49 -2.75
CA VAL A 62 -2.67 -15.82 -3.23
C VAL A 62 -2.71 -15.86 -4.76
N SER A 63 -2.07 -14.90 -5.44
CA SER A 63 -2.00 -14.88 -6.90
C SER A 63 -1.21 -16.07 -7.47
N MET A 64 -0.11 -16.47 -6.83
CA MET A 64 0.67 -17.66 -7.20
C MET A 64 -0.17 -18.94 -7.09
N MET A 65 -1.01 -19.06 -6.05
CA MET A 65 -1.88 -20.23 -5.87
C MET A 65 -3.08 -20.27 -6.82
N LEU A 66 -3.55 -19.12 -7.31
CA LEU A 66 -4.75 -19.02 -8.16
C LEU A 66 -4.45 -19.02 -9.67
N PHE A 67 -3.29 -18.53 -10.11
CA PHE A 67 -2.99 -18.31 -11.53
C PHE A 67 -1.92 -19.24 -12.13
N ASP A 68 -1.29 -20.13 -11.35
CA ASP A 68 -0.30 -21.13 -11.81
C ASP A 68 0.79 -20.58 -12.76
N PHE A 69 1.11 -19.27 -12.67
CA PHE A 69 1.96 -18.59 -13.64
C PHE A 69 3.44 -18.71 -13.27
N HIS A 70 4.29 -18.99 -14.27
CA HIS A 70 5.74 -19.12 -14.10
C HIS A 70 6.38 -17.81 -13.60
N LEU A 71 6.88 -17.84 -12.36
CA LEU A 71 7.57 -16.75 -11.68
C LEU A 71 8.72 -16.19 -12.54
N THR A 72 8.71 -14.87 -12.77
CA THR A 72 9.86 -14.14 -13.34
C THR A 72 10.96 -13.94 -12.29
N LEU A 73 12.24 -14.04 -12.66
CA LEU A 73 13.38 -13.88 -11.73
C LEU A 73 13.35 -12.56 -10.94
N LEU A 74 12.90 -11.47 -11.57
CA LEU A 74 12.72 -10.16 -10.94
C LEU A 74 11.72 -10.22 -9.76
N PHE A 75 10.73 -11.09 -9.85
CA PHE A 75 9.70 -11.28 -8.84
C PHE A 75 10.29 -11.99 -7.60
N SER A 76 11.05 -13.08 -7.81
CA SER A 76 11.73 -13.82 -6.72
C SER A 76 12.66 -12.91 -5.91
N PHE A 77 13.38 -12.02 -6.60
CA PHE A 77 14.23 -11.01 -5.96
C PHE A 77 13.42 -10.03 -5.09
N GLY A 78 12.27 -9.55 -5.58
CA GLY A 78 11.36 -8.69 -4.82
C GLY A 78 10.81 -9.37 -3.56
N ALA A 79 10.39 -10.64 -3.65
CA ALA A 79 9.89 -11.40 -2.51
C ALA A 79 10.97 -11.61 -1.42
N SER A 80 12.20 -11.94 -1.83
CA SER A 80 13.34 -12.06 -0.92
C SER A 80 13.63 -10.76 -0.16
N LEU A 81 13.56 -9.61 -0.86
CA LEU A 81 13.77 -8.30 -0.25
C LEU A 81 12.71 -7.96 0.81
N VAL A 82 11.44 -8.32 0.58
CA VAL A 82 10.38 -8.07 1.58
C VAL A 82 10.52 -8.99 2.79
N ILE A 83 10.84 -10.27 2.58
CA ILE A 83 11.12 -11.21 3.69
C ILE A 83 12.31 -10.69 4.52
N PHE A 84 13.36 -10.19 3.85
CA PHE A 84 14.51 -9.58 4.51
C PHE A 84 14.13 -8.34 5.32
N SER A 85 13.28 -7.46 4.78
CA SER A 85 12.77 -6.27 5.48
C SER A 85 11.97 -6.64 6.74
N ILE A 86 11.09 -7.64 6.66
CA ILE A 86 10.32 -8.13 7.81
C ILE A 86 11.25 -8.73 8.88
N PHE A 87 12.27 -9.48 8.46
CA PHE A 87 13.21 -10.11 9.38
C PHE A 87 14.03 -9.08 10.17
N ILE A 88 14.48 -8.02 9.50
CA ILE A 88 15.15 -6.88 10.11
C ILE A 88 14.21 -6.18 11.10
N TYR A 89 12.97 -5.89 10.69
CA TYR A 89 11.99 -5.22 11.55
C TYR A 89 11.62 -6.03 12.80
N SER A 90 11.51 -7.36 12.68
CA SER A 90 11.08 -8.23 13.79
C SER A 90 12.13 -8.45 14.88
N LYS A 91 13.40 -8.07 14.65
CA LYS A 91 14.50 -8.28 15.61
C LYS A 91 15.39 -7.02 15.71
N PRO A 92 14.93 -5.95 16.37
CA PRO A 92 15.71 -4.71 16.51
C PRO A 92 17.03 -4.90 17.28
N GLU A 93 17.10 -5.92 18.13
CA GLU A 93 18.28 -6.26 18.94
C GLU A 93 19.45 -6.85 18.14
N LEU A 94 19.23 -7.40 16.94
CA LEU A 94 20.29 -7.82 16.02
C LEU A 94 20.90 -6.66 15.22
N ILE A 95 20.13 -5.59 14.99
CA ILE A 95 20.56 -4.40 14.24
C ILE A 95 21.51 -3.54 15.09
N LEU A 96 21.34 -3.55 16.42
CA LEU A 96 22.20 -2.82 17.35
C LEU A 96 23.65 -3.34 17.38
N TYR A 97 23.88 -4.60 16.96
CA TYR A 97 25.21 -5.21 16.87
C TYR A 97 25.97 -4.85 15.58
N LEU A 98 25.30 -4.27 14.59
CA LEU A 98 25.93 -3.75 13.38
C LEU A 98 26.46 -2.33 13.64
N PRO A 99 27.78 -2.07 13.52
CA PRO A 99 28.40 -0.80 13.91
C PRO A 99 27.88 0.41 13.11
N ILE A 100 27.43 0.18 11.88
CA ILE A 100 26.91 1.23 10.97
C ILE A 100 25.50 1.68 11.40
N PHE A 101 24.65 0.74 11.85
CA PHE A 101 23.28 1.03 12.25
C PHE A 101 23.17 1.50 13.70
N ASN A 102 24.10 1.11 14.59
CA ASN A 102 24.17 1.59 15.98
C ASN A 102 24.37 3.11 16.08
N ILE A 103 25.02 3.76 15.09
CA ILE A 103 25.18 5.22 15.06
C ILE A 103 23.87 5.92 14.64
N ILE A 104 23.06 5.30 13.79
CA ILE A 104 21.84 5.88 13.22
C ILE A 104 20.62 5.67 14.14
N PHE A 105 20.53 4.51 14.81
CA PHE A 105 19.37 4.15 15.65
C PHE A 105 19.53 4.42 17.15
N LYS A 106 20.68 4.96 17.58
CA LYS A 106 20.92 5.31 19.00
C LYS A 106 20.03 6.46 19.50
N ASP A 107 19.42 7.22 18.60
CA ASP A 107 18.45 8.25 18.96
C ASP A 107 17.05 7.64 19.13
N LYS A 108 16.79 7.13 20.35
CA LYS A 108 15.50 6.59 20.78
C LYS A 108 14.34 7.61 20.76
N SER A 109 14.55 8.86 20.31
CA SER A 109 13.52 9.93 20.33
C SER A 109 12.62 9.99 19.09
N VAL A 110 12.93 9.24 18.02
CA VAL A 110 12.18 9.24 16.74
C VAL A 110 11.19 8.06 16.58
N LEU A 111 10.94 7.31 17.66
CA LEU A 111 9.98 6.19 17.69
C LEU A 111 8.65 6.53 18.39
N PHE A 112 8.21 7.79 18.26
CA PHE A 112 6.83 8.25 18.47
C PHE A 112 6.45 9.20 17.33
#